data_AF-A0A0F8VTU0-F1
#
_entry.id   AF-A0A0F8VTU0-F1
#
_cell.length_a   1.000
_cell.length_b   1.000
_cell.length_c   1.000
_cell.angle_alpha   90.00
_cell.angle_beta   90.00
_cell.angle_gamma   90.00
#
_symmetry.space_group_name_H-M   'P 1'
#
loop_
_entity.id
_entity.type
_entity.pdbx_description
1 polymer ?
#
loop_
_entity_poly.entity_id
_entity_poly.type
_entity_poly.pdbx_seq_one_letter_code
_entity_poly.pdbx_strand_id
1 'polypeptide(L)'
;QYPERTVARILFDDQEYRSQDFTKTSWCQQQDFQTFGGKNGLIEIYYLQKFRDYDEGPFLKEERDLISNLSSIISNFIDSLEAREVLQQSFDQEMIKPEISEFKKPTISSRQLLQKFLNKQNANRDIFHDLMPYKVKEILLVATLYDAYSIEKEGHFSEHILGEYHQLNLTSMPRVTGVSSYEEALDQLQSKHFDLVILMIGSDPSTPLKIGSKVKNKFPYIPIYVLLNNDREITSFRKNKAIIDIVDRVFVWNGDSKIFFAMVKQLEDQVNAENDTKIGLVKVILIVEDSEKYYSRYLPLLYSNVMEQTKRIIEDVSTDDLFKVLRLRARPKIL
;
A
#
# COMPACT_ATOMS: atom_id res chain seq x y z
N GLN A 1 -22.14 -14.14 20.56
CA GLN A 1 -23.16 -15.19 20.53
C GLN A 1 -24.56 -14.66 20.87
N TYR A 2 -24.73 -13.86 21.93
CA TYR A 2 -26.06 -13.36 22.37
C TYR A 2 -26.15 -11.81 22.41
N PRO A 3 -26.07 -11.11 21.27
CA PRO A 3 -25.95 -9.65 21.24
C PRO A 3 -27.10 -8.92 21.95
N GLU A 4 -28.34 -9.43 21.87
CA GLU A 4 -29.53 -8.86 22.52
C GLU A 4 -29.49 -8.93 24.06
N ARG A 5 -28.58 -9.73 24.62
CA ARG A 5 -28.40 -9.94 26.06
C ARG A 5 -27.00 -9.54 26.52
N THR A 6 -26.33 -8.71 25.73
CA THR A 6 -24.97 -8.24 26.00
C THR A 6 -24.98 -6.73 26.21
N VAL A 7 -24.29 -6.27 27.24
CA VAL A 7 -24.02 -4.85 27.48
C VAL A 7 -22.52 -4.63 27.57
N ALA A 8 -22.07 -3.45 27.18
CA ALA A 8 -20.65 -3.15 27.10
C ALA A 8 -20.34 -1.80 27.75
N ARG A 9 -19.13 -1.70 28.28
CA ARG A 9 -18.56 -0.49 28.82
C ARG A 9 -17.13 -0.32 28.36
N ILE A 10 -16.76 0.91 28.03
CA ILE A 10 -15.37 1.31 27.81
C ILE A 10 -15.03 2.39 28.81
N LEU A 11 -13.92 2.20 29.53
CA LEU A 11 -13.28 3.22 30.35
C LEU A 11 -12.04 3.69 29.60
N PHE A 12 -11.88 5.00 29.46
CA PHE A 12 -10.68 5.58 28.89
C PHE A 12 -10.44 6.94 29.57
N ASP A 13 -9.26 7.09 30.18
CA ASP A 13 -8.99 8.15 31.17
C ASP A 13 -10.11 8.20 32.25
N ASP A 14 -10.65 9.39 32.54
CA ASP A 14 -11.73 9.61 33.50
C ASP A 14 -13.13 9.53 32.86
N GLN A 15 -13.22 9.06 31.60
CA GLN A 15 -14.48 8.96 30.88
C GLN A 15 -14.99 7.54 30.77
N GLU A 16 -16.32 7.43 30.80
CA GLU A 16 -17.03 6.17 30.78
C GLU A 16 -18.09 6.18 29.67
N TYR A 17 -17.96 5.22 28.76
CA TYR A 17 -18.87 5.02 27.64
C TYR A 17 -19.60 3.70 27.83
N ARG A 18 -20.94 3.74 27.81
CA ARG A 18 -21.79 2.57 28.11
C ARG A 18 -22.80 2.34 27.01
N SER A 19 -23.15 1.07 26.78
CA SER A 19 -24.32 0.70 26.00
C SER A 19 -25.61 1.14 26.69
N GLN A 20 -26.71 1.18 25.93
CA GLN A 20 -28.04 1.39 26.50
C GLN A 20 -28.36 0.28 27.54
N ASP A 21 -29.05 0.65 28.62
CA ASP A 21 -29.46 -0.26 29.71
C ASP A 21 -28.30 -1.03 30.39
N PHE A 22 -27.10 -0.44 30.40
CA PHE A 22 -25.91 -1.04 30.98
C PHE A 22 -26.09 -1.44 32.45
N THR A 23 -25.88 -2.72 32.73
CA THR A 23 -25.91 -3.29 34.08
C THR A 23 -24.75 -4.27 34.24
N LYS A 24 -23.96 -4.12 35.30
CA LYS A 24 -22.88 -5.06 35.60
C LYS A 24 -23.44 -6.37 36.13
N THR A 25 -22.88 -7.47 35.67
CA THR A 25 -23.19 -8.82 36.17
C THR A 25 -21.90 -9.57 36.50
N SER A 26 -22.02 -10.76 37.08
CA SER A 26 -20.86 -11.63 37.32
C SER A 26 -20.32 -12.29 36.04
N TRP A 27 -21.08 -12.25 34.94
CA TRP A 27 -20.68 -12.82 33.65
C TRP A 27 -20.01 -11.75 32.80
N CYS A 28 -18.73 -11.52 33.09
CA CYS A 28 -17.95 -10.43 32.52
C CYS A 28 -16.70 -10.94 31.79
N GLN A 29 -16.41 -10.36 30.64
CA GLN A 29 -15.10 -10.37 29.99
C GLN A 29 -14.52 -8.97 30.00
N GLN A 30 -13.24 -8.84 30.32
CA GLN A 30 -12.55 -7.55 30.33
C GLN A 30 -11.23 -7.59 29.57
N GLN A 31 -10.81 -6.47 29.00
CA GLN A 31 -9.56 -6.34 28.25
C GLN A 31 -8.99 -4.93 28.42
N ASP A 32 -7.79 -4.84 28.99
CA ASP A 32 -7.02 -3.60 29.05
C ASP A 32 -6.38 -3.26 27.69
N PHE A 33 -6.20 -1.96 27.44
CA PHE A 33 -5.37 -1.43 26.36
C PHE A 33 -4.60 -0.20 26.83
N GLN A 34 -3.49 0.09 26.17
CA GLN A 34 -2.64 1.23 26.46
C GLN A 34 -2.23 1.92 25.15
N THR A 35 -2.40 3.24 25.09
CA THR A 35 -1.96 4.07 23.96
C THR A 35 -0.46 4.32 24.00
N PHE A 36 0.15 4.70 22.88
CA PHE A 36 1.56 5.11 22.83
C PHE A 36 1.85 6.34 23.72
N GLY A 37 0.86 7.23 23.87
CA GLY A 37 0.90 8.34 24.82
C GLY A 37 0.86 7.93 26.30
N GLY A 38 0.80 6.62 26.59
CA GLY A 38 0.81 6.05 27.94
C GLY A 38 -0.53 6.06 28.65
N LYS A 39 -1.63 6.39 27.96
CA LYS A 39 -2.98 6.38 28.54
C LYS A 39 -3.54 4.97 28.56
N ASN A 40 -4.23 4.62 29.64
CA ASN A 40 -4.81 3.30 29.81
C ASN A 40 -6.32 3.34 29.55
N GLY A 41 -6.84 2.26 28.99
CA GLY A 41 -8.27 2.04 28.87
C GLY A 41 -8.64 0.59 29.12
N LEU A 42 -9.93 0.38 29.38
CA LEU A 42 -10.50 -0.92 29.71
C LEU A 42 -11.79 -1.11 28.93
N ILE A 43 -11.91 -2.25 28.25
CA ILE A 43 -13.16 -2.71 27.64
C ILE A 43 -13.74 -3.79 28.55
N GLU A 44 -15.03 -3.70 28.84
CA GLU A 44 -15.78 -4.70 29.58
C GLU A 44 -17.04 -5.08 28.81
N ILE A 45 -17.33 -6.38 28.78
CA ILE A 45 -18.51 -6.96 28.17
C ILE A 45 -19.21 -7.83 29.21
N TYR A 46 -20.50 -7.61 29.40
CA TYR A 46 -21.33 -8.34 30.34
C TYR A 46 -22.48 -9.04 29.63
N TYR A 47 -22.77 -10.29 30.02
CA TYR A 47 -24.06 -10.89 29.73
C TYR A 47 -25.08 -10.54 30.82
N LEU A 48 -26.32 -10.22 30.43
CA LEU A 48 -27.38 -9.82 31.36
C LEU A 48 -28.00 -10.98 32.14
N GLN A 49 -27.69 -12.23 31.77
CA GLN A 49 -28.18 -13.45 32.41
C GLN A 49 -27.15 -14.58 32.26
N LYS A 50 -27.31 -15.65 33.06
CA LYS A 50 -26.46 -16.82 32.96
C LYS A 50 -26.73 -17.58 31.67
N PHE A 51 -25.67 -17.88 30.93
CA PHE A 51 -25.68 -18.83 29.82
C PHE A 51 -24.87 -20.07 30.17
N ARG A 52 -24.82 -21.04 29.23
CA ARG A 52 -23.99 -22.23 29.37
C ARG A 52 -22.51 -21.82 29.36
N ASP A 53 -21.72 -22.44 30.21
CA ASP A 53 -20.28 -22.20 30.26
C ASP A 53 -19.56 -22.85 29.05
N TYR A 54 -18.57 -22.14 28.55
CA TYR A 54 -17.69 -22.46 27.43
C TYR A 54 -16.22 -22.26 27.88
N ASP A 55 -15.47 -21.36 27.23
CA ASP A 55 -14.03 -21.19 27.44
C ASP A 55 -13.72 -20.28 28.63
N GLU A 56 -14.39 -19.12 28.71
CA GLU A 56 -14.20 -18.15 29.80
C GLU A 56 -15.55 -17.84 30.46
N GLY A 57 -15.98 -18.75 31.34
CA GLY A 57 -17.36 -18.72 31.82
C GLY A 57 -18.33 -18.89 30.63
N PRO A 58 -19.38 -18.06 30.47
CA PRO A 58 -20.34 -18.20 29.37
C PRO A 58 -19.84 -17.71 28.00
N PHE A 59 -18.58 -17.29 27.87
CA PHE A 59 -18.05 -16.70 26.65
C PHE A 59 -17.22 -17.69 25.83
N LEU A 60 -17.32 -17.57 24.50
CA LEU A 60 -16.54 -18.35 23.55
C LEU A 60 -15.14 -17.77 23.34
N LYS A 61 -14.20 -18.61 22.89
CA LYS A 61 -12.87 -18.17 22.46
C LYS A 61 -12.91 -17.05 21.42
N GLU A 62 -13.81 -17.11 20.43
CA GLU A 62 -13.95 -16.08 19.41
C GLU A 62 -14.36 -14.71 19.98
N GLU A 63 -15.09 -14.70 21.10
CA GLU A 63 -15.50 -13.46 21.79
C GLU A 63 -14.34 -12.83 22.56
N ARG A 64 -13.46 -13.67 23.12
CA ARG A 64 -12.18 -13.24 23.68
C ARG A 64 -11.25 -12.66 22.61
N ASP A 65 -11.15 -13.32 21.46
CA ASP A 65 -10.36 -12.81 20.34
C ASP A 65 -10.97 -11.49 19.80
N LEU A 66 -12.30 -11.36 19.79
CA LEU A 66 -13.00 -10.13 19.40
C LEU A 66 -12.67 -8.95 20.33
N ILE A 67 -12.77 -9.13 21.66
CA ILE A 67 -12.48 -8.03 22.60
C ILE A 67 -11.00 -7.63 22.56
N SER A 68 -10.09 -8.60 22.37
CA SER A 68 -8.65 -8.34 22.14
C SER A 68 -8.42 -7.51 20.87
N ASN A 69 -9.05 -7.87 19.76
CA ASN A 69 -8.95 -7.12 18.51
C ASN A 69 -9.54 -5.70 18.64
N LEU A 70 -10.69 -5.55 19.31
CA LEU A 70 -11.30 -4.23 19.57
C LEU A 70 -10.38 -3.34 20.40
N SER A 71 -9.71 -3.90 21.42
CA SER A 71 -8.74 -3.17 22.24
C SER A 71 -7.57 -2.61 21.40
N SER A 72 -7.07 -3.40 20.46
CA SER A 72 -6.03 -2.99 19.51
C SER A 72 -6.54 -1.91 18.54
N ILE A 73 -7.76 -2.04 18.02
CA ILE A 73 -8.36 -1.05 17.11
C ILE A 73 -8.57 0.30 17.82
N ILE A 74 -9.10 0.29 19.04
CA ILE A 74 -9.35 1.50 19.82
C ILE A 74 -8.03 2.21 20.15
N SER A 75 -7.02 1.48 20.63
CA SER A 75 -5.70 2.07 20.89
C SER A 75 -5.12 2.72 19.64
N ASN A 76 -5.04 1.98 18.52
CA ASN A 76 -4.48 2.49 17.27
C ASN A 76 -5.26 3.70 16.73
N PHE A 77 -6.58 3.73 16.91
CA PHE A 77 -7.40 4.87 16.50
C PHE A 77 -7.08 6.10 17.36
N ILE A 78 -6.97 5.96 18.68
CA ILE A 78 -6.62 7.07 19.57
C ILE A 78 -5.20 7.57 19.27
N ASP A 79 -4.24 6.65 19.11
CA ASP A 79 -2.87 6.97 18.71
C ASP A 79 -2.84 7.76 17.39
N SER A 80 -3.72 7.43 16.45
CA SER A 80 -3.84 8.16 15.18
C SER A 80 -4.37 9.60 15.34
N LEU A 81 -5.25 9.84 16.31
CA LEU A 81 -5.75 11.18 16.62
C LEU A 81 -4.65 12.01 17.27
N GLU A 82 -3.95 11.44 18.25
CA GLU A 82 -2.83 12.11 18.94
C GLU A 82 -1.69 12.44 17.96
N ALA A 83 -1.34 11.51 17.06
CA ALA A 83 -0.33 11.75 16.03
C ALA A 83 -0.74 12.86 15.05
N ARG A 84 -2.03 12.94 14.68
CA ARG A 84 -2.55 14.03 13.82
C ARG A 84 -2.50 15.38 14.53
N GLU A 85 -2.86 15.45 15.80
CA GLU A 85 -2.79 16.68 16.59
C GLU A 85 -1.34 17.19 16.71
N VAL A 86 -0.38 16.30 16.97
CA VAL A 86 1.04 16.67 17.01
C VAL A 86 1.52 17.20 15.66
N LEU A 87 1.18 16.51 14.56
CA LEU A 87 1.54 16.96 13.22
C LEU A 87 0.92 18.34 12.91
N GLN A 88 -0.35 18.54 13.25
CA GLN A 88 -1.06 19.79 13.01
C GLN A 88 -0.47 20.95 13.83
N GLN A 89 -0.07 20.71 15.09
CA GLN A 89 0.64 21.69 15.91
C GLN A 89 2.02 22.06 15.34
N SER A 90 2.74 21.11 14.73
CA SER A 90 4.00 21.42 14.04
C SER A 90 3.81 22.20 12.73
N PHE A 91 2.68 22.04 12.04
CA PHE A 91 2.35 22.85 10.85
C PHE A 91 1.85 24.26 11.21
N ASP A 92 1.13 24.40 12.33
CA ASP A 92 0.61 25.69 12.80
C ASP A 92 1.74 26.65 13.29
N GLN A 93 2.92 26.13 13.63
CA GLN A 93 4.09 26.97 13.97
C GLN A 93 4.72 27.67 12.75
N GLU A 94 4.49 27.20 11.52
CA GLU A 94 5.09 27.79 10.30
C GLU A 94 4.16 28.71 9.49
N MET A 95 2.88 28.86 9.84
CA MET A 95 1.97 29.78 9.13
C MET A 95 1.10 30.64 10.06
N ILE A 96 1.69 31.71 10.60
CA ILE A 96 0.90 32.87 11.02
C ILE A 96 0.58 33.73 9.79
N LYS A 97 -0.63 33.55 9.25
CA LYS A 97 -1.39 34.63 8.59
C LYS A 97 -2.81 34.64 9.15
N PRO A 98 -3.24 35.72 9.83
CA PRO A 98 -4.54 35.79 10.47
C PRO A 98 -5.58 36.27 9.48
N GLU A 99 -6.06 35.39 8.61
CA GLU A 99 -7.19 35.69 7.72
C GLU A 99 -7.86 34.37 7.35
N ILE A 100 -8.78 33.91 8.22
CA ILE A 100 -10.09 33.29 7.95
C ILE A 100 -10.66 32.98 9.35
N SER A 101 -11.22 34.01 9.99
CA SER A 101 -12.05 33.88 11.19
C SER A 101 -13.54 33.78 10.85
N GLU A 102 -13.89 33.23 9.68
CA GLU A 102 -15.28 33.04 9.26
C GLU A 102 -15.47 31.72 8.50
N PHE A 103 -15.47 30.59 9.21
CA PHE A 103 -16.26 29.44 8.76
C PHE A 103 -17.46 29.26 9.68
N LYS A 104 -18.59 29.72 9.14
CA LYS A 104 -19.95 29.58 9.65
C LYS A 104 -20.21 28.13 10.11
N LYS A 105 -20.81 27.98 11.28
CA LYS A 105 -21.45 26.75 11.76
C LYS A 105 -22.27 26.12 10.61
N PRO A 106 -22.01 24.87 10.20
CA PRO A 106 -22.76 24.27 9.10
C PRO A 106 -24.18 23.97 9.58
N THR A 107 -25.15 24.73 9.06
CA THR A 107 -26.57 24.35 9.08
C THR A 107 -26.74 23.08 8.27
N ILE A 108 -27.07 21.99 8.96
CA ILE A 108 -27.30 20.65 8.39
C ILE A 108 -28.42 20.75 7.34
N SER A 109 -28.04 20.65 6.06
CA SER A 109 -28.99 20.61 4.94
C SER A 109 -29.42 19.17 4.67
N SER A 110 -30.68 18.95 4.32
CA SER A 110 -31.26 17.65 3.95
C SER A 110 -30.49 16.91 2.83
N ARG A 111 -29.70 17.63 2.03
CA ARG A 111 -28.77 17.04 1.04
C ARG A 111 -27.60 16.25 1.64
N GLN A 112 -27.27 16.44 2.91
CA GLN A 112 -26.17 15.75 3.59
C GLN A 112 -26.61 14.47 4.30
N LEU A 113 -27.91 14.17 4.37
CA LEU A 113 -28.42 12.98 5.06
C LEU A 113 -28.04 11.68 4.34
N LEU A 114 -28.11 11.66 3.00
CA LEU A 114 -27.65 10.51 2.20
C LEU A 114 -26.14 10.30 2.36
N GLN A 115 -25.38 11.38 2.29
CA GLN A 115 -23.92 11.35 2.48
C GLN A 115 -23.56 10.87 3.89
N LYS A 116 -24.28 11.31 4.92
CA LYS A 116 -24.09 10.85 6.30
C LYS A 116 -24.55 9.41 6.49
N PHE A 117 -25.58 8.94 5.78
CA PHE A 117 -26.05 7.56 5.80
C PHE A 117 -25.03 6.61 5.14
N LEU A 118 -24.50 6.96 3.96
CA LEU A 118 -23.47 6.20 3.25
C LEU A 118 -22.15 6.17 4.05
N ASN A 119 -21.69 7.32 4.56
CA ASN A 119 -20.42 7.41 5.28
C ASN A 119 -20.46 6.69 6.65
N LYS A 120 -21.63 6.58 7.31
CA LYS A 120 -21.75 5.91 8.62
C LYS A 120 -21.61 4.39 8.53
N GLN A 121 -21.85 3.80 7.34
CA GLN A 121 -21.63 2.37 7.09
C GLN A 121 -20.30 2.07 6.37
N ASN A 122 -19.70 3.07 5.67
CA ASN A 122 -18.54 2.86 4.80
C ASN A 122 -17.25 3.57 5.23
N ALA A 123 -17.18 4.32 6.35
CA ALA A 123 -15.99 5.09 6.73
C ALA A 123 -14.67 4.27 6.75
N ASN A 124 -14.69 3.01 7.18
CA ASN A 124 -13.53 2.12 7.13
C ASN A 124 -13.25 1.55 5.72
N ARG A 125 -14.27 1.47 4.85
CA ARG A 125 -14.14 1.03 3.45
C ARG A 125 -13.55 2.15 2.59
N ASP A 126 -13.97 3.39 2.84
CA ASP A 126 -13.56 4.59 2.09
C ASP A 126 -12.05 4.85 2.19
N ILE A 127 -11.43 4.64 3.36
CA ILE A 127 -9.98 4.82 3.52
C ILE A 127 -9.18 3.94 2.54
N PHE A 128 -9.59 2.68 2.33
CA PHE A 128 -8.89 1.79 1.40
C PHE A 128 -9.10 2.17 -0.08
N HIS A 129 -10.16 2.91 -0.41
CA HIS A 129 -10.35 3.48 -1.74
C HIS A 129 -9.33 4.56 -2.04
N ASP A 130 -8.92 5.31 -1.01
CA ASP A 130 -7.94 6.40 -1.09
C ASP A 130 -6.47 5.92 -1.05
N LEU A 131 -6.24 4.62 -0.84
CA LEU A 131 -4.90 4.01 -0.85
C LEU A 131 -4.45 3.56 -2.24
N MET A 132 -3.14 3.65 -2.48
CA MET A 132 -2.48 3.39 -3.77
C MET A 132 -3.16 4.07 -4.97
N PRO A 133 -3.37 5.40 -4.93
CA PRO A 133 -4.02 6.12 -6.03
C PRO A 133 -3.23 6.05 -7.34
N TYR A 134 -1.90 6.04 -7.27
CA TYR A 134 -1.04 5.85 -8.43
C TYR A 134 -0.84 4.35 -8.72
N LYS A 135 -1.04 3.97 -9.99
CA LYS A 135 -0.85 2.62 -10.51
C LYS A 135 -0.15 2.71 -11.85
N VAL A 136 0.86 1.88 -12.05
CA VAL A 136 1.51 1.76 -13.37
C VAL A 136 0.56 0.97 -14.28
N LYS A 137 0.15 1.58 -15.38
CA LYS A 137 -0.79 1.00 -16.34
C LYS A 137 -0.16 0.77 -17.70
N GLU A 138 0.75 1.65 -18.13
CA GLU A 138 1.40 1.57 -19.44
C GLU A 138 2.92 1.64 -19.27
N ILE A 139 3.61 0.60 -19.74
CA ILE A 139 5.06 0.45 -19.70
C ILE A 139 5.60 0.46 -21.13
N LEU A 140 6.57 1.33 -21.41
CA LEU A 140 7.34 1.31 -22.65
C LEU A 140 8.61 0.49 -22.42
N LEU A 141 8.72 -0.67 -23.06
CA LEU A 141 9.91 -1.50 -23.02
C LEU A 141 10.77 -1.22 -24.25
N VAL A 142 11.94 -0.63 -24.04
CA VAL A 142 12.93 -0.37 -25.10
C VAL A 142 13.96 -1.48 -25.06
N ALA A 143 13.97 -2.34 -26.08
CA ALA A 143 14.86 -3.50 -26.14
C ALA A 143 15.27 -3.79 -27.58
N THR A 144 16.47 -4.35 -27.76
CA THR A 144 16.82 -4.96 -29.04
C THR A 144 16.00 -6.25 -29.23
N LEU A 145 15.79 -6.68 -30.48
CA LEU A 145 15.10 -7.95 -30.76
C LEU A 145 15.80 -9.15 -30.12
N TYR A 146 17.13 -9.11 -30.02
CA TYR A 146 17.91 -10.15 -29.37
C TYR A 146 17.62 -10.22 -27.87
N ASP A 147 17.66 -9.08 -27.18
CA ASP A 147 17.43 -9.02 -25.74
C ASP A 147 15.97 -9.37 -25.39
N ALA A 148 15.02 -8.92 -26.19
CA ALA A 148 13.60 -9.27 -26.05
C ALA A 148 13.39 -10.79 -26.20
N TYR A 149 14.00 -11.42 -27.21
CA TYR A 149 13.90 -12.86 -27.43
C TYR A 149 14.58 -13.68 -26.32
N SER A 150 15.75 -13.23 -25.84
CA SER A 150 16.47 -13.90 -24.75
C SER A 150 15.63 -13.98 -23.47
N ILE A 151 14.96 -12.89 -23.07
CA ILE A 151 14.09 -12.92 -21.88
C ILE A 151 12.82 -13.77 -22.12
N GLU A 152 12.21 -13.69 -23.31
CA GLU A 152 11.04 -14.50 -23.61
C GLU A 152 11.34 -16.01 -23.54
N LYS A 153 12.54 -16.42 -24.00
CA LYS A 153 12.99 -17.81 -23.96
C LYS A 153 13.41 -18.28 -22.55
N GLU A 154 14.02 -17.40 -21.75
CA GLU A 154 14.47 -17.74 -20.40
C GLU A 154 13.35 -17.77 -19.36
N GLY A 155 12.25 -17.07 -19.58
CA GLY A 155 11.21 -16.97 -18.55
C GLY A 155 9.85 -16.48 -19.02
N HIS A 156 9.42 -16.79 -20.25
CA HIS A 156 8.09 -16.47 -20.81
C HIS A 156 7.54 -15.15 -20.28
N PHE A 157 8.28 -14.06 -20.57
CA PHE A 157 8.08 -12.70 -20.05
C PHE A 157 6.62 -12.33 -19.80
N SER A 158 5.79 -12.48 -20.83
CA SER A 158 4.37 -12.16 -20.79
C SER A 158 3.61 -13.06 -19.81
N GLU A 159 3.82 -14.37 -19.84
CA GLU A 159 3.11 -15.35 -18.99
C GLU A 159 3.43 -15.18 -17.50
N HIS A 160 4.65 -14.79 -17.13
CA HIS A 160 5.01 -14.62 -15.73
C HIS A 160 4.59 -13.27 -15.14
N ILE A 161 4.64 -12.19 -15.92
CA ILE A 161 4.00 -10.93 -15.52
C ILE A 161 2.49 -11.17 -15.37
N LEU A 162 1.86 -11.87 -16.31
CA LEU A 162 0.45 -12.26 -16.21
C LEU A 162 0.20 -13.14 -14.97
N GLY A 163 1.03 -14.15 -14.74
CA GLY A 163 0.88 -15.17 -13.72
C GLY A 163 0.91 -14.61 -12.29
N GLU A 164 1.86 -13.73 -11.97
CA GLU A 164 1.93 -13.12 -10.64
C GLU A 164 0.72 -12.22 -10.35
N TYR A 165 0.29 -11.41 -11.32
CA TYR A 165 -0.88 -10.56 -11.14
C TYR A 165 -2.17 -11.38 -11.00
N HIS A 166 -2.30 -12.49 -11.73
CA HIS A 166 -3.41 -13.43 -11.59
C HIS A 166 -3.39 -14.16 -10.25
N GLN A 167 -2.25 -14.70 -9.80
CA GLN A 167 -2.12 -15.39 -8.51
C GLN A 167 -2.46 -14.48 -7.32
N LEU A 168 -2.10 -13.20 -7.44
CA LEU A 168 -2.27 -12.20 -6.41
C LEU A 168 -3.63 -11.46 -6.50
N ASN A 169 -4.52 -11.85 -7.42
CA ASN A 169 -5.83 -11.23 -7.65
C ASN A 169 -5.75 -9.70 -7.81
N LEU A 170 -4.69 -9.21 -8.46
CA LEU A 170 -4.49 -7.77 -8.64
C LEU A 170 -5.38 -7.26 -9.78
N THR A 171 -6.15 -6.22 -9.49
CA THR A 171 -7.14 -5.66 -10.43
C THR A 171 -6.54 -4.82 -11.56
N SER A 172 -5.32 -4.31 -11.40
CA SER A 172 -4.65 -3.45 -12.37
C SER A 172 -3.35 -4.08 -12.85
N MET A 173 -3.42 -4.75 -13.99
CA MET A 173 -2.24 -5.29 -14.67
C MET A 173 -1.70 -4.26 -15.67
N PRO A 174 -0.39 -3.94 -15.63
CA PRO A 174 0.21 -3.03 -16.59
C PRO A 174 0.28 -3.66 -17.98
N ARG A 175 0.09 -2.84 -19.01
CA ARG A 175 0.33 -3.20 -20.41
C ARG A 175 1.75 -2.84 -20.78
N VAL A 176 2.44 -3.77 -21.43
CA VAL A 176 3.80 -3.57 -21.92
C VAL A 176 3.78 -3.36 -23.43
N THR A 177 4.42 -2.30 -23.89
CA THR A 177 4.61 -2.02 -25.33
C THR A 177 6.09 -2.05 -25.64
N GLY A 178 6.52 -3.01 -26.48
CA GLY A 178 7.90 -3.16 -26.90
C GLY A 178 8.24 -2.26 -28.09
N VAL A 179 9.41 -1.61 -28.05
CA VAL A 179 9.97 -0.84 -29.17
C VAL A 179 11.46 -1.15 -29.33
N SER A 180 11.92 -1.14 -30.57
CA SER A 180 13.30 -1.48 -30.92
C SER A 180 14.09 -0.31 -31.53
N SER A 181 13.39 0.74 -31.96
CA SER A 181 13.98 1.92 -32.59
C SER A 181 13.51 3.23 -31.95
N TYR A 182 14.25 4.31 -32.21
CA TYR A 182 13.88 5.64 -31.71
C TYR A 182 12.58 6.16 -32.32
N GLU A 183 12.33 5.86 -33.60
CA GLU A 183 11.14 6.31 -34.33
C GLU A 183 9.89 5.63 -33.74
N GLU A 184 9.94 4.31 -33.56
CA GLU A 184 8.87 3.55 -32.88
C GLU A 184 8.61 4.08 -31.47
N ALA A 185 9.67 4.32 -30.69
CA ALA A 185 9.54 4.85 -29.33
C ALA A 185 8.85 6.22 -29.33
N LEU A 186 9.20 7.09 -30.27
CA LEU A 186 8.63 8.43 -30.37
C LEU A 186 7.15 8.38 -30.79
N ASP A 187 6.80 7.55 -31.76
CA ASP A 187 5.41 7.36 -32.21
C ASP A 187 4.51 6.85 -31.08
N GLN A 188 5.02 5.90 -30.29
CA GLN A 188 4.31 5.41 -29.10
C GLN A 188 4.14 6.51 -28.04
N LEU A 189 5.23 7.21 -27.70
CA LEU A 189 5.19 8.28 -26.68
C LEU A 189 4.33 9.48 -27.07
N GLN A 190 4.13 9.73 -28.37
CA GLN A 190 3.24 10.77 -28.86
C GLN A 190 1.77 10.33 -28.91
N SER A 191 1.51 9.04 -29.11
CA SER A 191 0.15 8.51 -29.25
C SER A 191 -0.53 8.23 -27.92
N LYS A 192 0.22 7.85 -26.87
CA LYS A 192 -0.35 7.57 -25.54
C LYS A 192 0.61 7.92 -24.40
N HIS A 193 0.04 8.02 -23.21
CA HIS A 193 0.80 8.20 -21.98
C HIS A 193 1.47 6.89 -21.55
N PHE A 194 2.68 7.00 -21.01
CA PHE A 194 3.41 5.92 -20.37
C PHE A 194 3.77 6.33 -18.96
N ASP A 195 3.56 5.40 -18.03
CA ASP A 195 3.82 5.59 -16.60
C ASP A 195 5.28 5.23 -16.24
N LEU A 196 5.91 4.35 -17.04
CA LEU A 196 7.26 3.84 -16.81
C LEU A 196 7.91 3.48 -18.15
N VAL A 197 9.19 3.82 -18.30
CA VAL A 197 10.05 3.34 -19.39
C VAL A 197 11.07 2.37 -18.81
N ILE A 198 11.19 1.19 -19.41
CA ILE A 198 12.22 0.20 -19.07
C ILE A 198 13.16 0.10 -20.26
N LEU A 199 14.42 0.49 -20.05
CA LEU A 199 15.50 0.31 -21.02
C LEU A 199 16.21 -1.00 -20.72
N MET A 200 16.11 -1.95 -21.64
CA MET A 200 16.91 -3.16 -21.59
C MET A 200 18.26 -2.91 -22.23
N ILE A 201 19.31 -3.32 -21.52
CA ILE A 201 20.68 -3.19 -21.99
C ILE A 201 21.34 -4.56 -21.92
N GLY A 202 21.64 -5.10 -23.10
CA GLY A 202 22.51 -6.25 -23.26
C GLY A 202 23.65 -5.92 -24.21
N SER A 203 23.72 -6.65 -25.31
CA SER A 203 24.87 -6.60 -26.22
C SER A 203 25.12 -5.24 -26.91
N ASP A 204 24.08 -4.45 -27.17
CA ASP A 204 24.18 -3.08 -27.69
C ASP A 204 23.58 -2.06 -26.68
N PRO A 205 24.42 -1.44 -25.83
CA PRO A 205 23.95 -0.38 -24.94
C PRO A 205 23.66 0.93 -25.67
N SER A 206 24.19 1.13 -26.89
CA SER A 206 24.18 2.44 -27.52
C SER A 206 22.78 2.88 -27.95
N THR A 207 21.96 1.95 -28.46
CA THR A 207 20.62 2.24 -28.96
C THR A 207 19.64 2.56 -27.83
N PRO A 208 19.48 1.71 -26.79
CA PRO A 208 18.57 1.99 -25.68
C PRO A 208 18.94 3.28 -24.93
N LEU A 209 20.23 3.58 -24.74
CA LEU A 209 20.67 4.79 -24.06
C LEU A 209 20.38 6.07 -24.86
N LYS A 210 20.56 6.04 -26.19
CA LYS A 210 20.20 7.17 -27.06
C LYS A 210 18.70 7.44 -27.01
N ILE A 211 17.89 6.38 -27.03
CA ILE A 211 16.44 6.49 -26.91
C ILE A 211 16.10 7.09 -25.53
N GLY A 212 16.60 6.50 -24.45
CA GLY A 212 16.40 6.97 -23.08
C GLY A 212 16.75 8.44 -22.88
N SER A 213 17.88 8.89 -23.41
CA SER A 213 18.31 10.30 -23.34
C SER A 213 17.31 11.24 -24.03
N LYS A 214 16.82 10.86 -25.21
CA LYS A 214 15.82 11.65 -25.94
C LYS A 214 14.45 11.63 -25.25
N VAL A 215 14.09 10.51 -24.62
CA VAL A 215 12.87 10.38 -23.82
C VAL A 215 12.94 11.29 -22.60
N LYS A 216 14.02 11.23 -21.80
CA LYS A 216 14.18 12.09 -20.60
C LYS A 216 14.13 13.57 -20.95
N ASN A 217 14.72 13.97 -22.10
CA ASN A 217 14.69 15.36 -22.54
C ASN A 217 13.30 15.86 -22.95
N LYS A 218 12.47 15.02 -23.59
CA LYS A 218 11.13 15.41 -24.05
C LYS A 218 10.03 15.15 -23.02
N PHE A 219 10.20 14.11 -22.21
CA PHE A 219 9.22 13.60 -21.24
C PHE A 219 9.90 13.38 -19.88
N PRO A 220 10.39 14.45 -19.22
CA PRO A 220 11.19 14.34 -18.00
C PRO A 220 10.42 13.75 -16.81
N TYR A 221 9.09 13.77 -16.87
CA TYR A 221 8.20 13.25 -15.83
C TYR A 221 8.07 11.73 -15.84
N ILE A 222 8.49 11.05 -16.92
CA ILE A 222 8.40 9.59 -17.01
C ILE A 222 9.64 8.98 -16.34
N PRO A 223 9.49 8.15 -15.31
CA PRO A 223 10.58 7.39 -14.74
C PRO A 223 11.20 6.45 -15.77
N ILE A 224 12.52 6.41 -15.82
CA ILE A 224 13.31 5.53 -16.68
C ILE A 224 14.08 4.56 -15.80
N TYR A 225 13.69 3.29 -15.86
CA TYR A 225 14.42 2.20 -15.23
C TYR A 225 15.28 1.48 -16.26
N VAL A 226 16.43 0.98 -15.83
CA VAL A 226 17.30 0.13 -16.65
C VAL A 226 17.24 -1.31 -16.16
N LEU A 227 17.19 -2.26 -17.08
CA LEU A 227 17.41 -3.67 -16.82
C LEU A 227 18.67 -4.13 -17.57
N LEU A 228 19.73 -4.44 -16.84
CA LEU A 228 20.99 -4.95 -17.36
C LEU A 228 20.91 -6.47 -17.52
N ASN A 229 21.26 -6.98 -18.70
CA ASN A 229 21.29 -8.42 -18.97
C ASN A 229 22.50 -9.12 -18.31
N ASN A 230 23.54 -8.38 -17.92
CA ASN A 230 24.76 -8.95 -17.33
C ASN A 230 25.38 -8.03 -16.26
N ASP A 231 25.70 -8.62 -15.11
CA ASP A 231 26.41 -7.99 -13.99
C ASP A 231 27.72 -7.30 -14.40
N ARG A 232 28.40 -7.80 -15.45
CA ARG A 232 29.69 -7.27 -15.92
C ARG A 232 29.59 -5.83 -16.40
N GLU A 233 28.40 -5.39 -16.79
CA GLU A 233 28.16 -4.05 -17.35
C GLU A 233 27.88 -3.00 -16.27
N ILE A 234 27.60 -3.41 -15.02
CA ILE A 234 27.30 -2.49 -13.91
C ILE A 234 28.42 -1.46 -13.71
N THR A 235 29.68 -1.91 -13.76
CA THR A 235 30.84 -1.02 -13.52
C THR A 235 31.02 0.00 -14.65
N SER A 236 30.78 -0.40 -15.89
CA SER A 236 30.84 0.48 -17.06
C SER A 236 29.68 1.48 -17.04
N PHE A 237 28.50 1.02 -16.60
CA PHE A 237 27.29 1.82 -16.46
C PHE A 237 27.45 2.89 -15.37
N ARG A 238 27.93 2.52 -14.16
CA ARG A 238 28.20 3.47 -13.06
C ARG A 238 29.25 4.53 -13.38
N LYS A 239 30.16 4.28 -14.34
CA LYS A 239 31.19 5.26 -14.71
C LYS A 239 30.69 6.30 -15.71
N ASN A 240 29.57 6.06 -16.37
CA ASN A 240 29.06 6.95 -17.40
C ASN A 240 28.06 7.96 -16.82
N LYS A 241 28.53 9.18 -16.57
CA LYS A 241 27.74 10.26 -15.98
C LYS A 241 26.48 10.61 -16.78
N ALA A 242 26.54 10.53 -18.11
CA ALA A 242 25.39 10.80 -18.97
C ALA A 242 24.25 9.77 -18.80
N ILE A 243 24.57 8.58 -18.31
CA ILE A 243 23.60 7.54 -17.99
C ILE A 243 22.99 7.76 -16.60
N ILE A 244 23.80 8.17 -15.63
CA ILE A 244 23.33 8.46 -14.27
C ILE A 244 22.26 9.55 -14.28
N ASP A 245 22.42 10.57 -15.13
CA ASP A 245 21.49 11.70 -15.17
C ASP A 245 20.12 11.35 -15.80
N ILE A 246 20.04 10.28 -16.59
CA ILE A 246 18.78 9.89 -17.28
C ILE A 246 18.02 8.78 -16.56
N VAL A 247 18.70 7.97 -15.73
CA VAL A 247 18.16 6.75 -15.15
C VAL A 247 17.78 6.95 -13.69
N ASP A 248 16.53 6.67 -13.37
CA ASP A 248 16.00 6.80 -12.01
C ASP A 248 16.36 5.58 -11.15
N ARG A 249 16.43 4.38 -11.77
CA ARG A 249 16.87 3.15 -11.09
C ARG A 249 17.41 2.10 -12.04
N VAL A 250 18.38 1.31 -11.57
CA VAL A 250 19.01 0.22 -12.33
C VAL A 250 18.55 -1.12 -11.78
N PHE A 251 18.43 -2.14 -12.60
CA PHE A 251 18.13 -3.51 -12.18
C PHE A 251 19.01 -4.46 -12.97
N VAL A 252 19.21 -5.66 -12.43
CA VAL A 252 20.05 -6.68 -13.04
C VAL A 252 19.22 -7.93 -13.24
N TRP A 253 19.11 -8.36 -14.50
CA TRP A 253 18.44 -9.60 -14.88
C TRP A 253 19.19 -10.79 -14.27
N ASN A 254 18.46 -11.61 -13.51
CA ASN A 254 18.98 -12.78 -12.83
C ASN A 254 18.27 -14.08 -13.27
N GLY A 255 17.50 -14.02 -14.36
CA GLY A 255 16.65 -15.11 -14.84
C GLY A 255 15.27 -15.20 -14.16
N ASP A 256 14.97 -14.35 -13.18
CA ASP A 256 13.66 -14.31 -12.52
C ASP A 256 12.78 -13.18 -13.10
N SER A 257 11.73 -13.57 -13.82
CA SER A 257 10.75 -12.66 -14.41
C SER A 257 9.95 -11.84 -13.38
N LYS A 258 9.93 -12.25 -12.10
CA LYS A 258 9.32 -11.47 -11.00
C LYS A 258 10.03 -10.13 -10.79
N ILE A 259 11.22 -9.93 -11.34
CA ILE A 259 11.89 -8.62 -11.31
C ILE A 259 11.04 -7.50 -11.92
N PHE A 260 10.29 -7.78 -12.99
CA PHE A 260 9.40 -6.78 -13.60
C PHE A 260 8.26 -6.38 -12.67
N PHE A 261 7.70 -7.37 -11.95
CA PHE A 261 6.71 -7.11 -10.90
C PHE A 261 7.30 -6.23 -9.80
N ALA A 262 8.51 -6.54 -9.34
CA ALA A 262 9.19 -5.74 -8.32
C ALA A 262 9.47 -4.31 -8.79
N MET A 263 9.96 -4.12 -10.02
CA MET A 263 10.19 -2.79 -10.62
C MET A 263 8.92 -1.94 -10.59
N VAL A 264 7.80 -2.50 -11.04
CA VAL A 264 6.50 -1.83 -11.04
C VAL A 264 6.04 -1.49 -9.63
N LYS A 265 6.07 -2.47 -8.71
CA LYS A 265 5.60 -2.28 -7.34
C LYS A 265 6.45 -1.29 -6.56
N GLN A 266 7.75 -1.23 -6.86
CA GLN A 266 8.64 -0.29 -6.25
C GLN A 266 8.37 1.14 -6.70
N LEU A 267 8.11 1.37 -7.99
CA LEU A 267 7.66 2.68 -8.46
C LEU A 267 6.32 3.07 -7.82
N GLU A 268 5.35 2.15 -7.79
CA GLU A 268 4.06 2.39 -7.14
C GLU A 268 4.23 2.75 -5.66
N ASP A 269 5.06 2.02 -4.91
CA ASP A 269 5.26 2.26 -3.48
C ASP A 269 5.96 3.59 -3.22
N GLN A 270 6.96 3.94 -4.03
CA GLN A 270 7.67 5.21 -3.89
C GLN A 270 6.75 6.41 -4.10
N VAL A 271 5.88 6.36 -5.13
CA VAL A 271 4.96 7.46 -5.43
C VAL A 271 3.83 7.53 -4.40
N ASN A 272 3.34 6.38 -3.91
CA ASN A 272 2.18 6.35 -3.01
C ASN A 272 2.54 6.44 -1.52
N ALA A 273 3.80 6.27 -1.12
CA ALA A 273 4.17 6.15 0.29
C ALA A 273 3.70 7.33 1.15
N GLU A 274 3.87 8.56 0.67
CA GLU A 274 3.44 9.76 1.42
C GLU A 274 1.91 9.79 1.60
N ASN A 275 1.15 9.55 0.53
CA ASN A 275 -0.32 9.50 0.60
C ASN A 275 -0.79 8.40 1.54
N ASP A 276 -0.26 7.19 1.38
CA ASP A 276 -0.76 6.00 2.06
C ASP A 276 -0.37 5.99 3.54
N THR A 277 0.79 6.56 3.91
CA THR A 277 1.17 6.77 5.32
C THR A 277 0.31 7.85 5.98
N LYS A 278 -0.01 8.95 5.28
CA LYS A 278 -0.80 10.06 5.83
C LYS A 278 -2.28 9.73 6.00
N ILE A 279 -2.88 9.05 5.03
CA ILE A 279 -4.32 8.77 5.01
C ILE A 279 -4.65 7.49 5.78
N GLY A 280 -3.95 6.39 5.49
CA GLY A 280 -4.28 5.05 6.02
C GLY A 280 -3.28 4.49 7.01
N LEU A 281 -2.28 5.27 7.45
CA LEU A 281 -1.23 4.82 8.37
C LEU A 281 -0.55 3.54 7.91
N VAL A 282 -0.37 3.41 6.58
CA VAL A 282 0.26 2.22 6.01
C VAL A 282 1.71 2.16 6.47
N LYS A 283 2.12 0.99 6.97
CA LYS A 283 3.49 0.76 7.45
C LYS A 283 4.49 0.79 6.29
N VAL A 284 5.73 1.18 6.57
CA VAL A 284 6.83 1.21 5.61
C VAL A 284 7.91 0.22 6.05
N ILE A 285 8.40 -0.58 5.11
CA ILE A 285 9.61 -1.39 5.23
C ILE A 285 10.69 -0.66 4.43
N LEU A 286 11.70 -0.15 5.11
CA LEU A 286 12.85 0.51 4.48
C LEU A 286 13.95 -0.52 4.22
N ILE A 287 14.41 -0.60 2.97
CA ILE A 287 15.53 -1.46 2.59
C ILE A 287 16.73 -0.60 2.26
N VAL A 288 17.86 -0.90 2.92
CA VAL A 288 19.14 -0.25 2.65
C VAL A 288 20.04 -1.27 1.99
N GLU A 289 20.17 -1.18 0.66
CA GLU A 289 21.00 -2.05 -0.17
C GLU A 289 21.63 -1.22 -1.28
N ASP A 290 22.96 -1.26 -1.39
CA ASP A 290 23.76 -0.44 -2.30
C ASP A 290 24.13 -1.18 -3.59
N SER A 291 23.95 -2.50 -3.64
CA SER A 291 24.25 -3.34 -4.80
C SER A 291 23.00 -3.63 -5.63
N GLU A 292 23.05 -3.22 -6.90
CA GLU A 292 22.00 -3.48 -7.88
C GLU A 292 21.72 -4.97 -8.04
N LYS A 293 22.76 -5.78 -7.95
CA LYS A 293 22.65 -7.23 -8.03
C LYS A 293 21.85 -7.81 -6.86
N TYR A 294 22.09 -7.32 -5.65
CA TYR A 294 21.44 -7.85 -4.46
C TYR A 294 19.99 -7.41 -4.39
N TYR A 295 19.67 -6.12 -4.49
CA TYR A 295 18.27 -5.71 -4.43
C TYR A 295 17.44 -6.25 -5.60
N SER A 296 18.02 -6.40 -6.80
CA SER A 296 17.32 -6.99 -7.95
C SER A 296 16.89 -8.43 -7.69
N ARG A 297 17.61 -9.14 -6.80
CA ARG A 297 17.27 -10.50 -6.38
C ARG A 297 16.35 -10.54 -5.15
N TYR A 298 16.53 -9.64 -4.19
CA TYR A 298 15.77 -9.64 -2.94
C TYR A 298 14.39 -9.00 -3.07
N LEU A 299 14.24 -7.91 -3.84
CA LEU A 299 12.97 -7.21 -3.97
C LEU A 299 11.84 -8.10 -4.51
N PRO A 300 12.04 -8.91 -5.57
CA PRO A 300 10.98 -9.79 -6.06
C PRO A 300 10.49 -10.76 -4.98
N LEU A 301 11.45 -11.39 -4.27
CA LEU A 301 11.14 -12.30 -3.17
C LEU A 301 10.38 -11.59 -2.05
N LEU A 302 10.83 -10.40 -1.65
CA LEU A 302 10.19 -9.64 -0.58
C LEU A 302 8.77 -9.21 -0.96
N TYR A 303 8.57 -8.68 -2.17
CA TYR A 303 7.26 -8.30 -2.65
C TYR A 303 6.30 -9.50 -2.68
N SER A 304 6.74 -10.66 -3.17
CA SER A 304 5.93 -11.87 -3.14
C SER A 304 5.55 -12.27 -1.71
N ASN A 305 6.52 -12.29 -0.77
CA ASN A 305 6.27 -12.66 0.62
C ASN A 305 5.31 -11.69 1.33
N VAL A 306 5.54 -10.37 1.20
CA VAL A 306 4.68 -9.34 1.82
C VAL A 306 3.27 -9.43 1.26
N MET A 307 3.11 -9.61 -0.05
CA MET A 307 1.79 -9.72 -0.66
C MET A 307 1.08 -11.00 -0.22
N GLU A 308 1.77 -12.14 -0.20
CA GLU A 308 1.20 -13.42 0.22
C GLU A 308 0.78 -13.40 1.69
N GLN A 309 1.62 -12.87 2.58
CA GLN A 309 1.28 -12.69 3.99
C GLN A 309 0.07 -11.77 4.17
N THR A 310 0.03 -10.65 3.44
CA THR A 310 -1.11 -9.72 3.48
C THR A 310 -2.39 -10.40 3.02
N LYS A 311 -2.31 -11.20 1.94
CA LYS A 311 -3.45 -11.96 1.41
C LYS A 311 -4.00 -12.96 2.42
N ARG A 312 -3.13 -13.76 3.06
CA ARG A 312 -3.54 -14.74 4.09
C ARG A 312 -4.30 -14.08 5.25
N ILE A 313 -3.76 -12.99 5.79
CA ILE A 313 -4.40 -12.22 6.88
C ILE A 313 -5.78 -11.68 6.47
N ILE A 314 -5.97 -11.31 5.19
CA ILE A 314 -7.23 -10.78 4.69
C ILE A 314 -8.26 -11.90 4.48
N GLU A 315 -7.84 -13.04 3.94
CA GLU A 315 -8.69 -14.22 3.68
C GLU A 315 -9.27 -14.78 4.98
N ASP A 316 -8.51 -14.77 6.08
CA ASP A 316 -8.96 -15.27 7.38
C ASP A 316 -10.05 -14.40 8.05
N VAL A 317 -10.25 -13.16 7.59
CA VAL A 317 -11.04 -12.14 8.32
C VAL A 317 -12.30 -11.69 7.58
N SER A 318 -12.39 -11.82 6.26
CA SER A 318 -13.49 -11.22 5.48
C SER A 318 -14.16 -12.18 4.50
N THR A 319 -15.49 -12.09 4.39
CA THR A 319 -16.31 -12.84 3.43
C THR A 319 -16.60 -12.07 2.14
N ASP A 320 -16.24 -10.79 2.05
CA ASP A 320 -16.55 -9.90 0.91
C ASP A 320 -15.33 -9.73 -0.01
N ASP A 321 -15.39 -10.32 -1.20
CA ASP A 321 -14.26 -10.35 -2.15
C ASP A 321 -13.84 -8.96 -2.64
N LEU A 322 -14.77 -8.02 -2.79
CA LEU A 322 -14.44 -6.66 -3.18
C LEU A 322 -13.65 -5.96 -2.06
N PHE A 323 -14.07 -6.18 -0.81
CA PHE A 323 -13.39 -5.61 0.35
C PHE A 323 -12.01 -6.23 0.58
N LYS A 324 -11.82 -7.52 0.26
CA LYS A 324 -10.49 -8.17 0.29
C LYS A 324 -9.50 -7.47 -0.64
N VAL A 325 -9.91 -7.18 -1.88
CA VAL A 325 -9.06 -6.49 -2.87
C VAL A 325 -8.66 -5.09 -2.40
N LEU A 326 -9.59 -4.35 -1.78
CA LEU A 326 -9.29 -3.02 -1.25
C LEU A 326 -8.30 -3.08 -0.09
N ARG A 327 -8.45 -4.04 0.82
CA ARG A 327 -7.53 -4.23 1.95
C ARG A 327 -6.10 -4.58 1.53
N LEU A 328 -5.90 -5.23 0.37
CA LEU A 328 -4.55 -5.48 -0.16
C LEU A 328 -3.77 -4.19 -0.43
N ARG A 329 -4.45 -3.05 -0.63
CA ARG A 329 -3.80 -1.74 -0.83
C ARG A 329 -3.13 -1.22 0.44
N ALA A 330 -3.60 -1.66 1.60
CA ALA A 330 -3.02 -1.36 2.90
C ALA A 330 -1.80 -2.22 3.24
N ARG A 331 -1.30 -3.04 2.30
CA ARG A 331 -0.03 -3.75 2.48
C ARG A 331 1.08 -2.76 2.83
N PRO A 332 2.08 -3.16 3.63
CA PRO A 332 3.25 -2.33 3.86
C PRO A 332 3.92 -1.91 2.54
N LYS A 333 4.36 -0.65 2.49
CA LYS A 333 5.14 -0.11 1.36
C LYS A 333 6.60 -0.47 1.55
N ILE A 334 7.27 -0.82 0.45
CA ILE A 334 8.70 -1.11 0.47
C ILE A 334 9.41 0.07 -0.19
N LEU A 335 10.32 0.72 0.55
CA LEU A 335 11.11 1.88 0.11
C LEU A 335 12.59 1.55 -0.04
#